data_AF-H0Q347-F1
#
_entry.id   AF-H0Q347-F1
#
_cell.length_a   1.000
_cell.length_b   1.000
_cell.length_c   1.000
_cell.angle_alpha   90.00
_cell.angle_beta   90.00
_cell.angle_gamma   90.00
#
_symmetry.space_group_name_H-M   'P 1'
#
loop_
_entity.id
_entity.type
_entity.pdbx_description
1 polymer ?
#
loop_
_entity_poly.entity_id
_entity_poly.type
_entity_poly.pdbx_seq_one_letter_code
_entity_poly.pdbx_strand_id
1 'polypeptide(L)' 'MVVGDCSDRILGFDLDCAQVWGKLMSSSPQHPIDKQIAAIALIYDLTVVTRNTEDFKSTGVRSINPFSSHLSTT' A
#
# COMPACT_ATOMS: atom_id res chain seq x y z
N MET A 1 -21.31 -12.08 1.80
CA MET A 1 -20.02 -12.07 2.54
C MET A 1 -19.04 -11.33 1.64
N VAL A 2 -18.34 -10.31 2.14
CA VAL A 2 -17.50 -9.40 1.30
C VAL A 2 -16.51 -10.15 0.39
N VAL A 3 -16.01 -11.31 0.83
CA VAL A 3 -15.10 -12.15 0.05
C VAL A 3 -15.73 -12.70 -1.24
N GLY A 4 -17.04 -12.97 -1.26
CA GLY A 4 -17.72 -13.47 -2.45
C GLY A 4 -17.86 -12.42 -3.55
N ASP A 5 -18.14 -11.17 -3.17
CA ASP A 5 -18.39 -10.09 -4.14
C ASP A 5 -17.09 -9.41 -4.61
N CYS A 6 -15.99 -9.58 -3.87
CA CYS A 6 -14.68 -8.96 -4.14
C CYS A 6 -13.57 -9.98 -4.45
N SER A 7 -13.88 -11.26 -4.68
CA SER A 7 -12.88 -12.33 -4.88
C SER A 7 -11.80 -11.93 -5.88
N ASP A 8 -12.20 -11.32 -6.99
CA ASP A 8 -11.32 -10.95 -8.10
C ASP A 8 -10.49 -9.70 -7.82
N ARG A 9 -10.72 -9.04 -6.68
CA ARG A 9 -10.07 -7.80 -6.24
C ARG A 9 -9.25 -8.00 -4.96
N ILE A 10 -9.14 -9.23 -4.45
CA ILE A 10 -8.26 -9.57 -3.33
C ILE A 10 -6.91 -9.99 -3.91
N LEU A 11 -5.92 -9.11 -3.79
CA LEU A 11 -4.58 -9.38 -4.27
C LEU A 11 -3.81 -10.24 -3.27
N GLY A 12 -3.22 -11.33 -3.78
CA GLY A 12 -2.30 -12.16 -3.00
C GLY A 12 -0.94 -11.49 -2.82
N PHE A 13 -0.18 -11.97 -1.84
CA PHE A 13 1.23 -11.64 -1.69
C PHE A 13 2.08 -12.74 -2.33
N ASP A 14 2.49 -12.51 -3.58
CA ASP A 14 3.27 -13.46 -4.39
C ASP A 14 4.79 -13.23 -4.27
N LEU A 15 5.57 -13.97 -5.08
CA LEU A 15 7.03 -13.93 -5.07
C LEU A 15 7.58 -12.55 -5.46
N ASP A 16 6.99 -11.91 -6.47
CA ASP A 16 7.44 -10.60 -6.95
C ASP A 16 7.20 -9.53 -5.88
N CYS A 17 6.03 -9.60 -5.21
CA CYS A 17 5.74 -8.78 -4.03
C CYS A 17 6.76 -9.03 -2.90
N ALA A 18 7.14 -10.28 -2.66
CA ALA A 18 8.11 -10.63 -1.62
C ALA A 18 9.52 -10.08 -1.88
N GLN A 19 9.95 -10.02 -3.15
CA GLN A 19 11.23 -9.42 -3.51
C GLN A 19 11.25 -7.91 -3.24
N VAL A 20 10.20 -7.19 -3.66
CA VAL A 20 10.06 -5.75 -3.39
C VAL A 20 9.99 -5.49 -1.89
N TRP A 21 9.19 -6.28 -1.17
CA TRP A 21 9.09 -6.19 0.29
C TRP A 21 10.45 -6.38 0.97
N GLY A 22 11.23 -7.39 0.57
CA GLY A 22 12.57 -7.64 1.10
C GLY A 22 13.51 -6.44 0.91
N LYS A 23 13.45 -5.78 -0.26
CA LYS A 23 14.20 -4.54 -0.52
C LYS A 23 13.78 -3.41 0.42
N LEU A 24 12.47 -3.19 0.61
CA LEU A 24 11.96 -2.17 1.53
C LEU A 24 12.37 -2.44 2.99
N MET A 25 12.35 -3.71 3.40
CA MET A 25 12.76 -4.15 4.74
C MET A 25 14.27 -4.02 4.97
N SER A 26 15.08 -4.22 3.92
CA SER A 26 16.54 -4.06 4.01
C SER A 26 16.95 -2.61 4.26
N SER A 27 16.22 -1.63 3.73
CA SER A 27 16.53 -0.21 3.95
C SER A 27 16.08 0.27 5.33
N SER A 28 14.99 -0.30 5.87
CA SER A 28 14.50 -0.03 7.22
C SER A 28 13.64 -1.22 7.67
N PRO A 29 13.87 -1.85 8.82
CA PRO A 29 13.12 -3.05 9.23
C PRO A 29 11.81 -2.74 9.96
N GLN A 30 11.44 -1.47 10.16
CA GLN A 30 10.19 -1.09 10.82
C GLN A 30 9.00 -1.19 9.85
N HIS A 31 7.78 -1.31 10.38
CA HIS A 31 6.52 -1.37 9.62
C HIS A 31 6.44 -2.49 8.57
N PRO A 32 6.65 -3.78 8.95
CA PRO A 32 6.70 -4.89 8.00
C PRO A 32 5.40 -5.08 7.22
N ILE A 33 4.24 -4.84 7.86
CA ILE A 33 2.92 -5.00 7.23
C ILE A 33 2.64 -3.86 6.25
N ASP A 34 2.91 -2.60 6.62
CA ASP A 34 2.74 -1.47 5.71
C ASP A 34 3.63 -1.61 4.47
N LYS A 35 4.86 -2.10 4.65
CA LYS A 35 5.77 -2.41 3.54
C LYS A 35 5.27 -3.57 2.69
N GLN A 36 4.54 -4.53 3.26
CA GLN A 36 3.93 -5.62 2.48
C GLN A 36 2.82 -5.07 1.58
N ILE A 37 1.96 -4.20 2.13
CA ILE A 37 0.92 -3.50 1.37
C ILE A 37 1.55 -2.61 0.29
N ALA A 38 2.61 -1.88 0.62
CA ALA A 38 3.34 -1.04 -0.32
C ALA A 38 3.95 -1.87 -1.45
N ALA A 39 4.52 -3.04 -1.16
CA ALA A 39 5.09 -3.92 -2.17
C ALA A 39 4.05 -4.42 -3.17
N ILE A 40 2.87 -4.85 -2.70
CA ILE A 40 1.75 -5.21 -3.58
C ILE A 40 1.37 -4.02 -4.45
N ALA A 41 1.16 -2.84 -3.84
CA ALA A 41 0.77 -1.66 -4.59
C ALA A 41 1.83 -1.20 -5.61
N LEU A 42 3.12 -1.39 -5.34
CA LEU A 42 4.20 -1.10 -6.30
C LEU A 42 4.21 -2.07 -7.48
N ILE A 43 4.03 -3.38 -7.23
CA ILE A 43 4.00 -4.41 -8.29
C ILE A 43 2.80 -4.21 -9.22
N TYR A 44 1.63 -3.89 -8.67
CA TYR A 44 0.38 -3.73 -9.42
C TYR A 44 0.09 -2.28 -9.86
N ASP A 45 1.05 -1.35 -9.72
CA ASP A 45 0.90 0.08 -10.00
C ASP A 45 -0.37 0.71 -9.40
N LEU A 46 -0.59 0.51 -8.10
CA LEU A 46 -1.75 1.00 -7.36
C LEU A 46 -1.43 2.23 -6.51
N THR A 47 -2.46 2.78 -5.89
CA THR A 47 -2.36 3.83 -4.87
C THR A 47 -2.91 3.31 -3.55
N VAL A 48 -2.14 3.44 -2.47
CA VAL A 48 -2.57 3.07 -1.11
C VAL A 48 -3.46 4.17 -0.54
N VAL A 49 -4.72 3.84 -0.26
CA VAL A 49 -5.65 4.75 0.42
C VAL A 49 -5.55 4.50 1.93
N THR A 50 -5.01 5.45 2.68
CA THR A 50 -4.76 5.28 4.13
C THR A 50 -4.77 6.61 4.87
N ARG A 51 -5.22 6.62 6.14
CA ARG A 51 -5.03 7.78 7.02
C ARG A 51 -3.56 8.01 7.37
N ASN A 52 -2.77 6.94 7.40
CA ASN A 52 -1.40 6.95 7.90
C ASN A 52 -0.39 7.05 6.76
N THR A 53 -0.44 8.14 5.98
CA THR A 53 0.41 8.31 4.79
C THR A 53 1.90 8.43 5.11
N GLU A 54 2.25 8.86 6.33
CA GLU A 54 3.65 9.04 6.75
C GLU A 54 4.45 7.74 6.69
N ASP A 55 3.87 6.63 7.17
CA ASP A 55 4.54 5.33 7.23
C ASP A 55 4.86 4.78 5.83
N PHE A 56 4.14 5.25 4.80
CA PHE A 56 4.34 4.85 3.41
C PHE A 56 5.34 5.73 2.66
N LYS A 57 5.72 6.91 3.17
CA LYS A 57 6.61 7.86 2.46
C LYS A 57 7.95 7.25 2.08
N SER A 58 8.53 6.46 2.98
CA SER A 58 9.84 5.83 2.76
C SER A 58 9.81 4.69 1.74
N THR A 59 8.61 4.21 1.36
CA THR A 59 8.46 3.07 0.45
C THR A 59 8.43 3.47 -1.03
N GLY A 60 8.16 4.74 -1.32
CA GLY A 60 7.99 5.25 -2.69
C GLY A 60 6.63 4.94 -3.32
N VAL A 61 5.72 4.24 -2.63
CA VAL A 61 4.37 3.99 -3.14
C VAL A 61 3.53 5.27 -3.14
N ARG A 62 2.65 5.42 -4.14
CA ARG A 62 1.63 6.47 -4.14
C ARG A 62 0.66 6.23 -2.98
N SER A 63 0.37 7.26 -2.19
CA SER A 63 -0.64 7.18 -1.14
C SER A 63 -1.54 8.41 -1.08
N ILE A 64 -2.80 8.20 -0.70
CA ILE A 64 -3.81 9.26 -0.53
C ILE A 64 -4.48 9.08 0.83
N ASN A 65 -4.61 10.18 1.58
CA ASN A 65 -5.42 10.21 2.79
C ASN A 65 -6.84 10.68 2.48
N PRO A 66 -7.85 9.78 2.51
CA PRO A 66 -9.23 10.14 2.17
C PRO A 66 -9.90 11.02 3.25
N PHE A 67 -9.26 11.17 4.41
CA PHE A 67 -9.74 12.01 5.50
C PHE A 67 -9.09 13.40 5.51
N SER A 68 -8.11 13.64 4.65
CA SER A 68 -7.62 15.00 4.42
C SER A 68 -8.75 15.81 3.81
N SER A 69 -9.18 16.87 4.50
CA SER A 69 -10.27 17.73 4.06
C SER A 69 -9.98 18.28 2.67
N HIS A 70 -10.78 17.89 1.68
CA HIS A 70 -10.97 18.70 0.48
C HIS A 70 -11.71 19.96 0.93
N LEU A 71 -10.99 21.06 1.18
CA LEU A 71 -11.62 22.38 1.04
C LEU A 71 -11.96 22.50 -0.44
N SER A 72 -13.21 22.22 -0.79
CA SER A 72 -13.79 22.60 -2.07
C SER A 72 -13.79 24.13 -2.13
N THR A 73 -12.72 24.70 -2.67
CA THR A 73 -12.72 26.07 -3.15
C THR A 73 -13.21 26.01 -4.60
N THR A 74 -14.52 26.21 -4.81
CA THR A 74 -15.17 26.98 -5.89
C THR A 74 -16.67 26.75 -5.79
#